data_AF-G2Y2C5-F1
#
_entry.id   AF-G2Y2C5-F1
#
_cell.length_a   1.000
_cell.length_b   1.000
_cell.length_c   1.000
_cell.angle_alpha   90.00
_cell.angle_beta   90.00
_cell.angle_gamma   90.00
#
_symmetry.space_group_name_H-M   'P 1'
#
loop_
_entity.id
_entity.type
_entity.pdbx_description
1 polymer ?
#
loop_
_entity_poly.entity_id
_entity_poly.type
_entity_poly.pdbx_seq_one_letter_code
_entity_poly.pdbx_strand_id
1 'polypeptide(L)'
;MTKEFVTEQHGLPAHGHQGIARTFARIREISYFPRMRTIVEEVVGNCDTCIRNKSSRHAPYGQLQTPDMPSQPWKSITWDFVVKLPLSKDPTTGIEYDAILNIVDRLTKFAYMIPFKETWDAEQLAYVFLRVIVSIHGVPDEIISDRDKLFTSKFWTTLLALMGIKRKLSTSFHPQTDAITHGTVRIQYIGNGNHENHPSTS
;
A
#
# COMPACT_ATOMS: atom_id res chain seq x y z
N MET A 1 50.75 -12.50 1.86
CA MET A 1 50.56 -13.23 3.14
C MET A 1 49.23 -12.93 3.84
N THR A 2 48.91 -11.68 4.25
CA THR A 2 47.66 -11.41 5.02
C THR A 2 46.37 -11.43 4.19
N LYS A 3 46.40 -10.97 2.93
CA LYS A 3 45.24 -10.97 2.03
C LYS A 3 44.89 -12.38 1.51
N GLU A 4 45.90 -13.18 1.17
CA GLU A 4 45.70 -14.58 0.75
C GLU A 4 44.99 -15.40 1.84
N PHE A 5 45.43 -15.25 3.09
CA PHE A 5 44.80 -15.88 4.25
C PHE A 5 43.31 -15.52 4.38
N VAL A 6 42.96 -14.24 4.23
CA VAL A 6 41.55 -13.79 4.30
C VAL A 6 40.72 -14.36 3.14
N THR A 7 41.30 -14.42 1.93
CA THR A 7 40.64 -14.99 0.74
C THR A 7 40.34 -16.47 0.93
N GLU A 8 41.30 -17.24 1.44
CA GLU A 8 41.13 -18.66 1.75
C GLU A 8 40.02 -18.86 2.81
N GLN A 9 40.10 -18.15 3.93
CA GLN A 9 39.12 -18.25 5.02
C GLN A 9 37.70 -17.82 4.61
N HIS A 10 37.58 -16.89 3.65
CA HIS A 10 36.27 -16.50 3.12
C HIS A 10 35.72 -17.52 2.11
N GLY A 11 36.58 -18.13 1.28
CA GLY A 11 36.21 -19.04 0.20
C GLY A 11 36.01 -20.51 0.59
N LEU A 12 36.36 -20.90 1.82
CA LEU A 12 36.13 -22.27 2.28
C LEU A 12 34.63 -22.65 2.22
N PRO A 13 34.27 -23.82 1.66
CA PRO A 13 32.88 -24.28 1.57
C PRO A 13 32.17 -24.32 2.93
N ALA A 14 32.88 -24.69 4.00
CA ALA A 14 32.38 -24.71 5.38
C ALA A 14 31.99 -23.31 5.93
N HIS A 15 32.40 -22.25 5.22
CA HIS A 15 32.26 -20.86 5.65
C HIS A 15 31.27 -20.06 4.81
N GLY A 16 30.81 -20.63 3.68
CA GLY A 16 29.62 -20.20 2.96
C GLY A 16 29.62 -18.77 2.45
N HIS A 17 30.80 -18.22 2.07
CA HIS A 17 30.90 -16.87 1.49
C HIS A 17 30.17 -15.78 2.29
N GLN A 18 30.29 -15.85 3.61
CA GLN A 18 29.59 -14.94 4.52
C GLN A 18 29.98 -13.47 4.32
N GLY A 19 29.07 -12.58 4.70
CA GLY A 19 29.30 -11.14 4.62
C GLY A 19 30.41 -10.64 5.55
N ILE A 20 30.92 -9.44 5.24
CA ILE A 20 32.07 -8.75 5.86
C ILE A 20 32.10 -8.90 7.40
N ALA A 21 30.99 -8.63 8.08
CA ALA A 21 30.94 -8.66 9.55
C ALA A 21 31.22 -10.06 10.14
N ARG A 22 30.69 -11.11 9.52
CA ARG A 22 30.88 -12.50 9.98
C ARG A 22 32.27 -13.02 9.63
N THR A 23 32.78 -12.70 8.43
CA THR A 23 34.16 -13.02 8.05
C THR A 23 35.17 -12.32 8.97
N PHE A 24 34.94 -11.05 9.30
CA PHE A 24 35.79 -10.31 10.24
C PHE A 24 35.77 -10.87 11.66
N ALA A 25 34.58 -11.20 12.19
CA ALA A 25 34.45 -11.79 13.52
C ALA A 25 35.22 -13.11 13.65
N ARG A 26 35.09 -14.00 12.66
CA ARG A 26 35.81 -15.27 12.63
C ARG A 26 37.33 -15.08 12.57
N ILE A 27 37.80 -14.23 11.67
CA ILE A 27 39.25 -14.03 11.49
C ILE A 27 39.86 -13.46 12.76
N ARG A 28 39.14 -12.59 13.47
CA ARG A 28 39.55 -12.02 14.75
C ARG A 28 39.71 -13.06 15.87
N GLU A 29 39.03 -14.20 15.79
CA GLU A 29 39.16 -15.27 16.79
C GLU A 29 40.47 -16.06 16.65
N ILE A 30 41.05 -16.10 15.44
CA ILE A 30 42.19 -16.95 15.12
C ILE A 30 43.47 -16.17 14.81
N SER A 31 43.38 -14.89 14.43
CA SER A 31 44.56 -14.06 14.18
C SER A 31 44.30 -12.56 14.33
N TYR A 32 45.39 -11.80 14.34
CA TYR A 32 45.35 -10.34 14.32
C TYR A 32 46.44 -9.79 13.39
N PHE A 33 46.09 -8.80 12.57
CA PHE A 33 47.03 -8.06 11.75
C PHE A 33 46.57 -6.61 11.52
N PRO A 34 47.49 -5.67 11.23
CA PRO A 34 47.13 -4.28 10.97
C PRO A 34 46.12 -4.16 9.82
N ARG A 35 45.14 -3.26 9.97
CA ARG A 35 44.11 -2.97 8.97
C ARG A 35 43.25 -4.17 8.56
N MET A 36 43.12 -5.18 9.43
CA MET A 36 42.36 -6.40 9.19
C MET A 36 40.93 -6.15 8.66
N ARG A 37 40.21 -5.17 9.21
CA ARG A 37 38.86 -4.84 8.75
C ARG A 37 38.83 -4.42 7.27
N THR A 38 39.75 -3.54 6.90
CA THR A 38 39.88 -3.04 5.52
C THR A 38 40.23 -4.16 4.56
N ILE A 39 41.11 -5.08 4.96
CA ILE A 39 41.50 -6.24 4.13
C ILE A 39 40.31 -7.20 3.96
N VAL A 40 39.50 -7.43 5.01
CA VAL A 40 38.28 -8.24 4.92
C VAL A 40 37.24 -7.58 4.02
N GLU A 41 37.01 -6.27 4.16
CA GLU A 41 36.11 -5.51 3.29
C GLU A 41 36.52 -5.60 1.82
N GLU A 42 37.83 -5.47 1.55
CA GLU A 42 38.39 -5.57 0.20
C GLU A 42 38.24 -6.98 -0.40
N VAL A 43 38.52 -8.03 0.38
CA VAL A 43 38.42 -9.41 -0.10
C VAL A 43 36.97 -9.83 -0.35
N VAL A 44 36.07 -9.56 0.60
CA VAL A 44 34.66 -9.91 0.45
C VAL A 44 33.98 -9.04 -0.60
N GLY A 45 34.36 -7.75 -0.68
CA GLY A 45 33.84 -6.81 -1.67
C GLY A 45 34.23 -7.13 -3.11
N ASN A 46 35.36 -7.81 -3.33
CA ASN A 46 35.85 -8.23 -4.64
C ASN A 46 35.63 -9.73 -4.93
N CYS A 47 34.89 -10.46 -4.08
CA CYS A 47 34.63 -11.87 -4.30
C CYS A 47 33.56 -12.06 -5.40
N ASP A 48 33.96 -12.61 -6.55
CA ASP A 48 33.08 -12.84 -7.70
C ASP A 48 31.82 -13.66 -7.35
N THR A 49 31.96 -14.74 -6.58
CA THR A 49 30.83 -15.55 -6.09
C THR A 49 29.86 -14.73 -5.23
N CYS A 50 30.38 -13.89 -4.33
CA CYS A 50 29.54 -13.01 -3.51
C CYS A 50 28.84 -11.96 -4.36
N ILE A 51 29.56 -11.33 -5.29
CA ILE A 51 29.02 -10.27 -6.15
C ILE A 51 27.89 -10.82 -7.03
N ARG A 52 28.08 -11.99 -7.65
CA ARG A 52 27.08 -12.64 -8.50
C ARG A 52 25.84 -13.09 -7.73
N ASN A 53 26.01 -13.52 -6.48
CA ASN A 53 24.91 -13.99 -5.63
C ASN A 53 24.27 -12.88 -4.78
N LYS A 54 24.83 -11.67 -4.77
CA LYS A 54 24.26 -10.55 -4.04
C LYS A 54 23.03 -10.05 -4.79
N SER A 55 21.85 -10.33 -4.26
CA SER A 55 20.64 -9.68 -4.76
C SER A 55 20.84 -8.17 -4.70
N SER A 56 20.49 -7.49 -5.79
CA SER A 56 20.48 -6.03 -5.84
C SER A 56 19.65 -5.53 -4.67
N ARG A 57 20.29 -4.83 -3.72
CA ARG A 57 19.53 -4.03 -2.76
C ARG A 57 18.92 -2.92 -3.59
N HIS A 58 17.61 -2.93 -3.74
CA HIS A 58 16.86 -1.83 -4.31
C HIS A 58 17.46 -0.50 -3.81
N ALA A 59 17.61 0.47 -4.71
CA ALA A 59 17.93 1.84 -4.30
C ALA A 59 17.01 2.23 -3.13
N PRO A 60 17.47 3.00 -2.14
CA PRO A 60 16.58 3.48 -1.08
C PRO A 60 15.35 4.06 -1.77
N TYR A 61 14.16 3.56 -1.41
CA TYR A 61 12.91 4.07 -1.94
C TYR A 61 13.00 5.59 -1.85
N GLY A 62 12.93 6.29 -3.00
CA GLY A 62 12.88 7.74 -3.00
C GLY A 62 11.81 8.18 -2.02
N GLN A 63 12.09 9.22 -1.24
CA GLN A 63 11.21 9.69 -0.18
C GLN A 63 9.79 9.86 -0.75
N LEU A 64 8.87 8.97 -0.35
CA LEU A 64 7.50 8.99 -0.83
C LEU A 64 6.93 10.38 -0.51
N GLN A 65 6.69 11.17 -1.54
CA GLN A 65 6.02 12.46 -1.42
C GLN A 65 4.55 12.16 -1.14
N THR A 66 4.24 11.84 0.11
CA THR A 66 2.85 11.76 0.55
C THR A 66 2.25 13.16 0.40
N PRO A 67 1.10 13.30 -0.26
CA PRO A 67 0.42 14.60 -0.37
C PRO A 67 0.21 15.18 1.03
N ASP A 68 0.21 16.51 1.15
CA ASP A 68 -0.02 17.18 2.43
C ASP A 68 -1.25 16.61 3.14
N MET A 69 -1.15 16.50 4.46
CA MET A 69 -2.27 16.02 5.28
C MET A 69 -3.34 17.13 5.31
N PRO A 70 -4.62 16.81 5.07
CA PRO A 70 -5.69 17.80 5.18
C PRO A 70 -5.83 18.29 6.62
N SER A 71 -6.28 19.54 6.80
CA SER A 71 -6.52 20.13 8.13
C SER A 71 -7.89 19.80 8.72
N GLN A 72 -8.79 19.22 7.92
CA GLN A 72 -10.15 18.88 8.33
C GLN A 72 -10.50 17.45 7.90
N PRO A 73 -11.30 16.71 8.71
CA PRO A 73 -11.77 15.38 8.34
C PRO A 73 -12.55 15.42 7.02
N TRP A 74 -12.46 14.34 6.24
CA TRP A 74 -13.22 14.13 4.99
C TRP A 74 -12.90 15.09 3.86
N LYS A 75 -11.92 15.99 4.02
CA LYS A 75 -11.47 16.88 2.93
C LYS A 75 -10.51 16.21 1.95
N SER A 76 -9.80 15.16 2.36
CA SER A 76 -8.97 14.36 1.47
C SER A 76 -9.19 12.88 1.79
N ILE A 77 -9.68 12.14 0.80
CA ILE A 77 -10.05 10.72 0.95
C ILE A 77 -9.28 9.85 -0.04
N THR A 78 -9.01 8.60 0.34
CA THR A 78 -8.39 7.58 -0.53
C THR A 78 -9.36 6.45 -0.81
N TRP A 79 -9.45 6.02 -2.06
CA TRP A 79 -10.36 4.96 -2.50
C TRP A 79 -9.59 3.79 -3.09
N ASP A 80 -10.08 2.58 -2.82
CA ASP A 80 -9.52 1.33 -3.31
C ASP A 80 -10.61 0.27 -3.49
N PHE A 81 -10.47 -0.57 -4.51
CA PHE A 81 -11.36 -1.72 -4.70
C PHE A 81 -10.65 -3.02 -4.29
N VAL A 82 -11.29 -3.77 -3.41
CA VAL A 82 -10.94 -5.17 -3.19
C VAL A 82 -11.87 -6.01 -4.06
N VAL A 83 -11.32 -6.59 -5.13
CA VAL A 83 -12.05 -7.34 -6.16
C VAL A 83 -11.79 -8.85 -6.06
N LYS A 84 -12.49 -9.64 -6.89
CA LYS A 84 -12.39 -11.11 -6.98
C LYS A 84 -12.65 -11.81 -5.66
N LEU A 85 -13.57 -11.26 -4.88
CA LEU A 85 -13.99 -11.87 -3.63
C LEU A 85 -15.01 -12.99 -3.90
N PRO A 86 -15.12 -13.98 -2.99
CA PRO A 86 -16.24 -14.90 -3.02
C PRO A 86 -17.57 -14.15 -2.97
N LEU A 87 -18.56 -14.63 -3.73
CA LEU A 87 -19.89 -14.04 -3.73
C LEU A 87 -20.49 -14.04 -2.32
N SER A 88 -20.92 -12.86 -1.87
CA SER A 88 -21.62 -12.66 -0.61
C SER A 88 -23.01 -12.10 -0.88
N LYS A 89 -24.02 -12.76 -0.34
CA LYS A 89 -25.43 -12.36 -0.51
C LYS A 89 -25.87 -11.51 0.67
N ASP A 90 -26.37 -10.32 0.39
CA ASP A 90 -27.03 -9.49 1.40
C ASP A 90 -28.33 -10.20 1.86
N PRO A 91 -28.49 -10.46 3.16
CA PRO A 91 -29.62 -11.23 3.67
C PRO A 91 -30.95 -10.49 3.60
N THR A 92 -30.93 -9.16 3.45
CA THR A 92 -32.12 -8.32 3.43
C THR A 92 -32.59 -8.06 2.01
N THR A 93 -31.67 -7.71 1.11
CA THR A 93 -32.01 -7.37 -0.28
C THR A 93 -31.89 -8.56 -1.23
N GLY A 94 -31.18 -9.60 -0.83
CA GLY A 94 -30.86 -10.75 -1.68
C GLY A 94 -29.84 -10.45 -2.79
N ILE A 95 -29.27 -9.25 -2.83
CA ILE A 95 -28.26 -8.87 -3.82
C ILE A 95 -26.92 -9.52 -3.47
N GLU A 96 -26.26 -10.09 -4.47
CA GLU A 96 -24.92 -10.65 -4.33
C GLU A 96 -23.84 -9.64 -4.73
N TYR A 97 -22.75 -9.64 -3.97
CA TYR A 97 -21.59 -8.77 -4.13
C TYR A 97 -20.31 -9.61 -4.25
N ASP A 98 -19.40 -9.19 -5.13
CA ASP A 98 -18.11 -9.83 -5.43
C ASP A 98 -16.91 -8.87 -5.23
N ALA A 99 -17.18 -7.65 -4.76
CA ALA A 99 -16.16 -6.65 -4.47
C ALA A 99 -16.50 -5.81 -3.23
N ILE A 100 -15.51 -5.10 -2.71
CA ILE A 100 -15.66 -4.09 -1.65
C ILE A 100 -15.00 -2.80 -2.12
N LEU A 101 -15.73 -1.68 -2.02
CA LEU A 101 -15.18 -0.34 -2.15
C LEU A 101 -14.75 0.16 -0.77
N ASN A 102 -13.45 0.38 -0.60
CA ASN A 102 -12.87 0.99 0.59
C ASN A 102 -12.74 2.49 0.38
N ILE A 103 -13.28 3.28 1.30
CA ILE A 103 -13.13 4.74 1.32
C ILE A 103 -12.56 5.16 2.66
N VAL A 104 -11.37 5.76 2.66
CA VAL A 104 -10.66 6.13 3.89
C VAL A 104 -10.46 7.64 3.95
N ASP A 105 -10.81 8.25 5.08
CA ASP A 105 -10.42 9.62 5.39
C ASP A 105 -8.94 9.67 5.78
N ARG A 106 -8.15 10.49 5.08
CA ARG A 106 -6.71 10.53 5.28
C ARG A 106 -6.31 11.12 6.63
N LEU A 107 -7.13 11.99 7.22
CA LEU A 107 -6.84 12.62 8.52
C LEU A 107 -7.12 11.66 9.67
N THR A 108 -8.38 11.22 9.80
CA THR A 108 -8.84 10.44 10.97
C THR A 108 -8.54 8.95 10.86
N LYS A 109 -8.19 8.47 9.65
CA LYS A 109 -8.07 7.04 9.32
C LYS A 109 -9.38 6.27 9.52
N PHE A 110 -10.51 6.95 9.53
CA PHE A 110 -11.81 6.32 9.48
C PHE A 110 -12.06 5.77 8.06
N ALA A 111 -12.61 4.57 7.97
CA ALA A 111 -12.83 3.86 6.72
C ALA A 111 -14.26 3.33 6.59
N TYR A 112 -14.86 3.53 5.42
CA TYR A 112 -16.03 2.80 4.98
C TYR A 112 -15.62 1.58 4.16
N MET A 113 -16.20 0.43 4.48
CA MET A 113 -16.16 -0.77 3.65
C MET A 113 -17.56 -1.01 3.09
N ILE A 114 -17.72 -0.79 1.79
CA ILE A 114 -19.02 -0.80 1.12
C ILE A 114 -19.06 -2.00 0.17
N PRO A 115 -20.03 -2.93 0.31
CA PRO A 115 -20.24 -3.99 -0.67
C PRO A 115 -20.46 -3.41 -2.07
N PHE A 116 -19.77 -3.96 -3.05
CA PHE A 116 -19.78 -3.48 -4.43
C PHE A 116 -19.81 -4.66 -5.40
N LYS A 117 -20.09 -4.38 -6.68
CA LYS A 117 -20.04 -5.38 -7.75
C LYS A 117 -19.03 -4.99 -8.79
N GLU A 118 -18.16 -5.90 -9.22
CA GLU A 118 -17.21 -5.63 -10.31
C GLU A 118 -17.89 -5.28 -11.64
N THR A 119 -19.14 -5.73 -11.79
CA THR A 119 -20.01 -5.47 -12.93
C THR A 119 -20.68 -4.11 -12.89
N TRP A 120 -20.66 -3.41 -11.75
CA TRP A 120 -21.19 -2.06 -11.64
C TRP A 120 -20.32 -1.04 -12.36
N ASP A 121 -20.96 0.01 -12.84
CA ASP A 121 -20.38 1.09 -13.62
C ASP A 121 -20.13 2.35 -12.78
N ALA A 122 -19.71 3.41 -13.47
CA ALA A 122 -19.36 4.67 -12.84
C ALA A 122 -20.58 5.44 -12.29
N GLU A 123 -21.79 5.16 -12.78
CA GLU A 123 -23.02 5.76 -12.26
C GLU A 123 -23.38 5.16 -10.90
N GLN A 124 -23.27 3.83 -10.73
CA GLN A 124 -23.47 3.23 -9.40
C GLN A 124 -22.37 3.66 -8.43
N LEU A 125 -21.13 3.83 -8.89
CA LEU A 125 -20.07 4.43 -8.07
C LEU A 125 -20.45 5.85 -7.61
N ALA A 126 -20.97 6.69 -8.51
CA ALA A 126 -21.42 8.03 -8.17
C ALA A 126 -22.61 8.05 -7.22
N TYR A 127 -23.56 7.13 -7.38
CA TYR A 127 -24.66 6.97 -6.42
C TYR A 127 -24.13 6.66 -5.02
N VAL A 128 -23.24 5.68 -4.91
CA VAL A 128 -22.60 5.31 -3.62
C VAL A 128 -21.83 6.49 -3.03
N PHE A 129 -21.07 7.21 -3.86
CA PHE A 129 -20.33 8.39 -3.44
C PHE A 129 -21.21 9.47 -2.84
N LEU A 130 -22.24 9.88 -3.59
CA LEU A 130 -23.15 10.94 -3.18
C LEU A 130 -23.89 10.54 -1.90
N ARG A 131 -24.33 9.29 -1.83
CA ARG A 131 -25.06 8.76 -0.68
C ARG A 131 -24.18 8.65 0.57
N VAL A 132 -23.01 8.04 0.48
CA VAL A 132 -22.23 7.66 1.67
C VAL A 132 -21.28 8.77 2.11
N ILE A 133 -20.73 9.54 1.16
CA ILE A 133 -19.76 10.58 1.48
C ILE A 133 -20.42 11.95 1.49
N VAL A 134 -21.01 12.36 0.37
CA VAL A 134 -21.46 13.75 0.21
C VAL A 134 -22.64 14.07 1.11
N SER A 135 -23.59 13.13 1.29
CA SER A 135 -24.76 13.38 2.14
C SER A 135 -24.42 13.49 3.63
N ILE A 136 -23.35 12.82 4.09
CA ILE A 136 -22.98 12.72 5.51
C ILE A 136 -21.91 13.76 5.86
N HIS A 137 -20.87 13.86 5.03
CA HIS A 137 -19.65 14.62 5.33
C HIS A 137 -19.48 15.86 4.44
N GLY A 138 -20.32 16.00 3.40
CA GLY A 138 -20.19 17.03 2.39
C GLY A 138 -19.16 16.69 1.31
N VAL A 139 -18.88 17.67 0.45
CA VAL A 139 -18.00 17.49 -0.71
C VAL A 139 -16.52 17.54 -0.26
N PRO A 140 -15.72 16.51 -0.56
CA PRO A 140 -14.28 16.51 -0.30
C PRO A 140 -13.55 17.47 -1.24
N ASP A 141 -12.39 17.97 -0.84
CA ASP A 141 -11.58 18.84 -1.70
C ASP A 141 -10.75 18.00 -2.70
N GLU A 142 -10.38 16.78 -2.31
CA GLU A 142 -9.67 15.84 -3.17
C GLU A 142 -9.98 14.37 -2.91
N ILE A 143 -9.86 13.57 -3.97
CA ILE A 143 -9.95 12.11 -3.94
C ILE A 143 -8.68 11.54 -4.55
N ILE A 144 -8.04 10.63 -3.82
CA ILE A 144 -6.90 9.86 -4.26
C ILE A 144 -7.36 8.44 -4.55
N SER A 145 -7.08 7.93 -5.74
CA SER A 145 -7.44 6.55 -6.10
C SER A 145 -6.32 5.89 -6.88
N ASP A 146 -6.39 4.57 -7.03
CA ASP A 146 -5.60 3.89 -8.05
C ASP A 146 -6.11 4.21 -9.47
N ARG A 147 -5.59 3.48 -10.46
CA ARG A 147 -5.94 3.67 -11.87
C ARG A 147 -7.04 2.72 -12.35
N ASP A 148 -7.92 2.27 -11.47
CA ASP A 148 -9.07 1.46 -11.88
C ASP A 148 -9.90 2.16 -12.98
N LYS A 149 -10.49 1.35 -13.86
CA LYS A 149 -11.30 1.82 -15.00
C LYS A 149 -12.46 2.74 -14.57
N LEU A 150 -13.05 2.51 -13.39
CA LEU A 150 -14.16 3.31 -12.89
C LEU A 150 -13.66 4.70 -12.46
N PHE A 151 -12.55 4.76 -11.72
CA PHE A 151 -11.93 6.02 -11.25
C PHE A 151 -11.27 6.84 -12.36
N THR A 152 -10.97 6.20 -13.49
CA THR A 152 -10.41 6.84 -14.68
C THR A 152 -11.45 7.07 -15.78
N SER A 153 -12.69 6.62 -15.59
CA SER A 153 -13.77 6.79 -16.56
C SER A 153 -14.05 8.27 -16.85
N LYS A 154 -14.50 8.54 -18.08
CA LYS A 154 -14.90 9.90 -18.50
C LYS A 154 -16.03 10.45 -17.63
N PHE A 155 -17.02 9.61 -17.31
CA PHE A 155 -18.14 9.97 -16.45
C PHE A 155 -17.63 10.42 -15.07
N TRP A 156 -16.85 9.57 -14.39
CA TRP A 156 -16.33 9.87 -13.06
C TRP A 156 -15.45 11.13 -13.04
N THR A 157 -14.55 11.25 -14.02
CA THR A 157 -13.68 12.42 -14.14
C THR A 157 -14.48 13.71 -14.35
N THR A 158 -15.54 13.65 -15.16
CA THR A 158 -16.41 14.80 -15.42
C THR A 158 -17.21 15.17 -14.17
N LEU A 159 -17.76 14.18 -13.46
CA LEU A 159 -18.50 14.40 -12.22
C LEU A 159 -17.63 15.11 -11.18
N LEU A 160 -16.41 14.62 -10.92
CA LEU A 160 -15.51 15.25 -9.96
C LEU A 160 -15.16 16.69 -10.36
N ALA A 161 -14.93 16.94 -11.64
CA ALA A 161 -14.65 18.28 -12.15
C ALA A 161 -15.84 19.24 -11.94
N LEU A 162 -17.06 18.79 -12.22
CA LEU A 162 -18.29 19.58 -12.00
C LEU A 162 -18.52 19.90 -10.51
N MET A 163 -18.11 18.99 -9.62
CA MET A 163 -18.19 19.18 -8.17
C MET A 163 -17.00 19.96 -7.59
N GLY A 164 -16.02 20.34 -8.41
CA GLY A 164 -14.82 21.06 -7.97
C GLY A 164 -13.82 20.20 -7.19
N ILE A 165 -13.92 18.87 -7.28
CA ILE A 165 -13.09 17.91 -6.53
C ILE A 165 -11.80 17.64 -7.30
N LYS A 166 -10.65 17.77 -6.64
CA LYS A 166 -9.35 17.43 -7.24
C LYS A 166 -9.16 15.92 -7.27
N ARG A 167 -8.91 15.37 -8.45
CA ARG A 167 -8.60 13.95 -8.62
C ARG A 167 -7.09 13.73 -8.67
N LYS A 168 -6.59 12.83 -7.82
CA LYS A 168 -5.18 12.38 -7.82
C LYS A 168 -5.14 10.87 -8.04
N LEU A 169 -4.41 10.43 -9.07
CA LEU A 169 -4.19 9.01 -9.32
C LEU A 169 -2.86 8.59 -8.73
N SER A 170 -2.85 7.54 -7.91
CA SER A 170 -1.61 6.93 -7.44
C SER A 170 -0.86 6.28 -8.61
N THR A 171 0.47 6.24 -8.50
CA THR A 171 1.30 5.52 -9.46
C THR A 171 1.23 4.02 -9.14
N SER A 172 0.65 3.26 -10.06
CA SER A 172 0.58 1.80 -10.18
C SER A 172 1.14 0.94 -9.03
N PHE A 173 0.28 0.14 -8.40
CA PHE A 173 0.57 -1.01 -7.54
C PHE A 173 1.67 -0.79 -6.48
N HIS A 174 1.28 -0.21 -5.35
CA HIS A 174 1.90 -0.46 -4.06
C HIS A 174 0.85 -1.05 -3.10
N PRO A 175 0.65 -2.38 -3.08
CA PRO A 175 -0.31 -3.03 -2.18
C PRO A 175 0.02 -2.91 -0.69
N GLN A 176 1.03 -2.13 -0.29
CA GLN A 176 1.67 -2.30 1.01
C GLN A 176 1.86 -1.05 1.87
N THR A 177 1.53 0.19 1.44
CA THR A 177 2.02 1.34 2.23
C THR A 177 1.03 2.44 2.63
N ASP A 178 -0.12 2.61 1.97
CA ASP A 178 -0.98 3.77 2.29
C ASP A 178 -2.11 3.49 3.29
N ALA A 179 -2.44 2.21 3.54
CA ALA A 179 -3.57 1.86 4.41
C ALA A 179 -3.20 1.38 5.82
N ILE A 180 -1.96 0.91 6.09
CA ILE A 180 -1.74 0.03 7.27
C ILE A 180 -0.51 0.39 8.14
N THR A 181 0.36 1.35 7.80
CA THR A 181 1.67 1.32 8.47
C THR A 181 1.68 1.78 9.95
N HIS A 182 0.85 2.72 10.44
CA HIS A 182 1.04 3.22 11.82
C HIS A 182 -0.21 3.74 12.58
N GLY A 183 -1.44 3.36 12.21
CA GLY A 183 -2.64 3.86 12.92
C GLY A 183 -3.81 2.89 12.91
N THR A 184 -4.54 2.83 14.03
CA THR A 184 -5.81 2.10 14.14
C THR A 184 -6.82 2.67 13.14
N VAL A 185 -7.15 1.90 12.10
CA VAL A 185 -8.24 2.23 11.18
C VAL A 185 -9.57 1.92 11.86
N ARG A 186 -10.45 2.92 12.00
CA ARG A 186 -11.82 2.70 12.47
C ARG A 186 -12.69 2.35 11.26
N ILE A 187 -13.20 1.13 11.22
CA ILE A 187 -13.96 0.61 10.08
C ILE A 187 -15.45 0.67 10.38
N GLN A 188 -16.24 1.21 9.46
CA GLN A 188 -17.68 1.06 9.44
C GLN A 188 -18.11 0.30 8.18
N TYR A 189 -18.84 -0.80 8.39
CA TYR A 189 -19.51 -1.54 7.32
C TYR A 189 -20.86 -0.88 7.04
N ILE A 190 -21.16 -0.63 5.77
CA ILE A 190 -22.47 -0.12 5.35
C ILE A 190 -23.12 -1.16 4.43
N GLY A 191 -24.16 -1.83 4.92
CA GLY A 191 -25.06 -2.63 4.09
C GLY A 191 -26.01 -1.74 3.30
N ASN A 192 -26.37 -2.15 2.08
CA ASN A 192 -27.35 -1.43 1.27
C ASN A 192 -28.78 -1.78 1.72
N GLY A 193 -29.18 -1.29 2.90
CA GLY A 193 -30.59 -1.29 3.30
C GLY A 193 -31.38 -0.25 2.51
N ASN A 194 -32.44 -0.68 1.82
CA ASN A 194 -33.50 0.21 1.34
C ASN A 194 -34.44 0.50 2.51
N HIS A 195 -34.84 1.76 2.65
CA HIS A 195 -35.88 2.18 3.58
C HIS A 195 -37.23 1.59 3.14
N GLU A 196 -37.81 0.75 3.98
CA GLU A 196 -39.26 0.63 4.04
C GLU A 196 -39.82 1.97 4.52
N ASN A 197 -40.75 2.53 3.76
CA ASN A 197 -41.54 3.68 4.18
C ASN A 197 -42.34 3.26 5.43
N HIS A 198 -42.01 3.83 6.58
CA HIS A 198 -42.90 3.77 7.73
C HIS A 198 -44.17 4.55 7.39
N PRO A 199 -45.37 3.95 7.42
CA PRO A 199 -46.60 4.73 7.37
C PRO A 199 -46.69 5.54 8.65
N SER A 200 -46.80 6.86 8.51
CA SER A 200 -47.22 7.76 9.57
C SER A 200 -48.62 7.36 10.01
N THR A 201 -48.74 6.71 11.17
CA THR A 201 -50.00 6.60 11.87
C THR A 201 -50.26 7.90 12.61
N SER A 202 -51.41 8.49 12.27
CA SER A 202 -52.15 9.57 12.95
C SER A 202 -52.21 9.45 14.46
#